data_AF-A0A968AB72-F1
#
_entry.id   AF-A0A968AB72-F1
#
_cell.length_a   1.000
_cell.length_b   1.000
_cell.length_c   1.000
_cell.angle_alpha   90.00
_cell.angle_beta   90.00
_cell.angle_gamma   90.00
#
_symmetry.space_group_name_H-M   'P 1'
#
loop_
_entity.id
_entity.type
_entity.pdbx_description
1 polymer ?
#
loop_
_entity_poly.entity_id
_entity_poly.type
_entity_poly.pdbx_seq_one_letter_code
_entity_poly.pdbx_strand_id
1 'polypeptide(L)'
;ETNGSGPINKETGGRVRVIMPVHLFGQAANMRAIGDIAKSYGLRIVEDAAQAIGSEDIDGRRVGSIGDIGCFSFFPSKNLGAFGDGGMCVTNDPDLAEKLKVLRLHGGKPKYYHALVGGNFRLDAIQAAILRVKLEHLDNWTAQRQKNAGLYDKMLGPGIKHIMPPVCQPGGRHIYNQYTIRVADR
;
A
#
# COMPACT_ATOMS: atom_id res chain seq x y z
N GLU A 1 -11.33 -16.59 15.58
CA GLU A 1 -11.44 -17.13 16.97
C GLU A 1 -10.06 -17.13 17.60
N THR A 2 -9.93 -17.40 18.89
CA THR A 2 -8.64 -17.56 19.56
C THR A 2 -8.55 -18.97 20.15
N ASN A 3 -7.38 -19.61 20.09
CA ASN A 3 -7.19 -20.97 20.61
C ASN A 3 -6.10 -21.06 21.71
N GLY A 4 -5.96 -20.02 22.53
CA GLY A 4 -4.89 -19.93 23.53
C GLY A 4 -3.48 -19.67 22.95
N SER A 5 -3.26 -19.91 21.66
CA SER A 5 -1.99 -19.63 20.95
C SER A 5 -2.03 -18.41 20.01
N GLY A 6 -3.19 -17.73 19.94
CA GLY A 6 -3.43 -16.55 19.11
C GLY A 6 -4.66 -16.69 18.22
N PRO A 7 -4.86 -15.76 17.27
CA PRO A 7 -6.00 -15.78 16.38
C PRO A 7 -5.88 -16.89 15.33
N ILE A 8 -7.01 -17.54 15.04
CA ILE A 8 -7.17 -18.56 14.00
C ILE A 8 -8.18 -18.12 12.95
N ASN A 9 -7.91 -18.48 11.70
CA ASN A 9 -8.87 -18.36 10.60
C ASN A 9 -9.98 -19.40 10.81
N LYS A 10 -11.24 -18.97 10.77
CA LYS A 10 -12.40 -19.82 11.04
C LYS A 10 -12.62 -20.89 9.98
N GLU A 11 -12.32 -20.59 8.71
CA GLU A 11 -12.57 -21.50 7.59
C GLU A 11 -11.47 -22.54 7.45
N THR A 12 -10.20 -22.13 7.62
CA THR A 12 -9.06 -23.02 7.39
C THR A 12 -8.48 -23.63 8.67
N GLY A 13 -8.86 -23.14 9.85
CA GLY A 13 -8.23 -23.50 11.14
C GLY A 13 -6.79 -23.02 11.28
N GLY A 14 -6.24 -22.35 10.26
CA GLY A 14 -4.85 -21.91 10.22
C GLY A 14 -4.58 -20.79 11.22
N ARG A 15 -3.39 -20.81 11.84
CA ARG A 15 -2.95 -19.73 12.72
C ARG A 15 -2.68 -18.47 11.91
N VAL A 16 -3.31 -17.37 12.32
CA VAL A 16 -3.07 -16.05 11.72
C VAL A 16 -1.73 -15.50 12.23
N ARG A 17 -0.90 -15.00 11.31
CA ARG A 17 0.44 -14.47 11.62
C ARG A 17 0.62 -13.00 11.23
N VAL A 18 -0.12 -12.57 10.21
CA VAL A 18 0.04 -11.27 9.57
C VAL A 18 -1.34 -10.69 9.28
N ILE A 19 -1.47 -9.37 9.42
CA ILE A 19 -2.57 -8.58 8.86
C ILE A 19 -2.04 -7.85 7.63
N MET A 20 -2.76 -7.91 6.52
CA MET A 20 -2.38 -7.21 5.28
C MET A 20 -3.42 -6.15 4.93
N PRO A 21 -3.35 -4.94 5.50
CA PRO A 21 -4.24 -3.86 5.10
C PRO A 21 -3.93 -3.40 3.68
N VAL A 22 -4.98 -3.23 2.88
CA VAL A 22 -4.89 -2.67 1.53
C VAL A 22 -5.32 -1.20 1.57
N HIS A 23 -4.45 -0.31 1.11
CA HIS A 23 -4.73 1.11 0.97
C HIS A 23 -5.43 1.38 -0.36
N LEU A 24 -6.72 1.04 -0.38
CA LEU A 24 -7.48 0.96 -1.61
C LEU A 24 -7.76 2.35 -2.21
N PHE A 25 -7.64 2.46 -3.53
CA PHE A 25 -7.91 3.66 -4.34
C PHE A 25 -7.08 4.91 -3.98
N GLY A 26 -6.06 4.76 -3.15
CA GLY A 26 -5.24 5.87 -2.67
C GLY A 26 -5.72 6.49 -1.37
N GLN A 27 -6.55 5.78 -0.59
CA GLN A 27 -6.86 6.13 0.79
C GLN A 27 -6.13 5.18 1.74
N ALA A 28 -5.59 5.73 2.84
CA ALA A 28 -5.08 4.93 3.94
C ALA A 28 -6.19 4.06 4.56
N ALA A 29 -5.83 2.86 5.00
CA ALA A 29 -6.71 2.06 5.85
C ALA A 29 -6.70 2.67 7.26
N ASN A 30 -7.62 2.25 8.14
CA ASN A 30 -7.59 2.71 9.53
C ASN A 30 -6.43 2.03 10.29
N MET A 31 -5.22 2.55 10.10
CA MET A 31 -3.99 1.96 10.60
C MET A 31 -3.89 1.97 12.12
N ARG A 32 -4.56 2.91 12.80
CA ARG A 32 -4.67 2.92 14.26
C ARG A 32 -5.42 1.70 14.75
N ALA A 33 -6.64 1.49 14.25
CA ALA A 33 -7.45 0.34 14.65
C ALA A 33 -6.77 -1.00 14.29
N ILE A 34 -6.15 -1.07 13.10
CA ILE A 34 -5.40 -2.27 12.68
C ILE A 34 -4.19 -2.50 13.59
N GLY A 35 -3.45 -1.44 13.95
CA GLY A 35 -2.32 -1.50 14.86
C GLY A 35 -2.71 -2.00 16.25
N ASP A 36 -3.82 -1.52 16.80
CA ASP A 36 -4.34 -1.96 18.11
C ASP A 36 -4.68 -3.46 18.10
N ILE A 37 -5.28 -3.96 17.02
CA ILE A 37 -5.57 -5.39 16.84
C ILE A 37 -4.27 -6.19 16.72
N ALA A 38 -3.34 -5.74 15.88
CA ALA A 38 -2.07 -6.42 15.66
C ALA A 38 -1.28 -6.54 16.97
N LYS A 39 -1.20 -5.47 17.75
CA LYS A 39 -0.55 -5.44 19.06
C LYS A 39 -1.20 -6.40 20.05
N SER A 40 -2.53 -6.41 20.13
CA SER A 40 -3.28 -7.27 21.05
C SER A 40 -3.04 -8.77 20.82
N TYR A 41 -2.72 -9.14 19.58
CA TYR A 41 -2.50 -10.54 19.19
C TYR A 41 -1.05 -10.88 18.81
N GLY A 42 -0.10 -9.94 18.94
CA GLY A 42 1.28 -10.13 18.53
C GLY A 42 1.44 -10.45 17.04
N LEU A 43 0.61 -9.85 16.19
CA LEU A 43 0.65 -10.03 14.73
C LEU A 43 1.55 -8.99 14.08
N ARG A 44 2.14 -9.36 12.94
CA ARG A 44 2.85 -8.41 12.06
C ARG A 44 1.88 -7.77 11.07
N ILE A 45 2.23 -6.61 10.55
CA ILE A 45 1.48 -5.85 9.55
C ILE A 45 2.32 -5.75 8.27
N VAL A 46 1.73 -6.16 7.14
CA VAL A 46 2.30 -5.92 5.81
C VAL A 46 1.34 -5.00 5.04
N GLU A 47 1.69 -3.74 4.86
CA GLU A 47 0.87 -2.79 4.13
C GLU A 47 0.91 -3.09 2.62
N ASP A 48 -0.24 -3.32 2.01
CA ASP A 48 -0.38 -3.22 0.56
C ASP A 48 -0.72 -1.77 0.19
N ALA A 49 0.32 -1.03 -0.21
CA ALA A 49 0.27 0.34 -0.66
C ALA A 49 0.35 0.45 -2.20
N ALA A 50 0.02 -0.62 -2.94
CA ALA A 50 0.13 -0.65 -4.40
C ALA A 50 -0.70 0.41 -5.12
N GLN A 51 -1.70 1.00 -4.46
CA GLN A 51 -2.54 2.07 -5.00
C GLN A 51 -2.41 3.37 -4.23
N ALA A 52 -1.43 3.52 -3.32
CA ALA A 52 -1.48 4.56 -2.30
C ALA A 52 -0.16 5.26 -2.01
N ILE A 53 0.85 5.16 -2.89
CA ILE A 53 2.10 5.91 -2.71
C ILE A 53 1.83 7.42 -2.58
N GLY A 54 2.34 8.01 -1.50
CA GLY A 54 2.07 9.40 -1.12
C GLY A 54 0.83 9.60 -0.25
N SER A 55 0.03 8.58 0.08
CA SER A 55 -1.09 8.77 1.01
C SER A 55 -0.59 8.95 2.45
N GLU A 56 -1.40 9.59 3.27
CA GLU A 56 -1.21 9.69 4.73
C GLU A 56 -2.45 9.19 5.44
N ASP A 57 -2.24 8.55 6.59
CA ASP A 57 -3.31 8.30 7.53
C ASP A 57 -3.72 9.58 8.28
N ILE A 58 -4.72 9.47 9.16
CA ILE A 58 -5.23 10.60 9.94
C ILE A 58 -4.22 11.17 10.95
N ASP A 59 -3.12 10.44 11.22
CA ASP A 59 -2.05 10.87 12.11
C ASP A 59 -0.90 11.54 11.32
N GLY A 60 -1.07 11.75 10.01
CA GLY A 60 -0.07 12.35 9.12
C GLY A 60 1.08 11.41 8.73
N ARG A 61 0.95 10.10 8.98
CA ARG A 61 2.00 9.12 8.66
C ARG A 61 1.83 8.62 7.24
N ARG A 62 2.92 8.55 6.47
CA ARG A 62 2.94 8.00 5.11
C ARG A 62 2.59 6.50 5.14
N VAL A 63 1.64 6.09 4.30
CA VAL A 63 1.34 4.67 4.14
C VAL A 63 2.54 3.92 3.56
N GLY A 64 2.71 2.67 3.99
CA GLY A 64 3.88 1.84 3.72
C GLY A 64 5.03 2.02 4.72
N SER A 65 4.97 3.00 5.63
CA SER A 65 5.95 3.17 6.71
C SER A 65 5.37 2.94 8.11
N ILE A 66 4.15 2.44 8.23
CA ILE A 66 3.42 2.32 9.49
C ILE A 66 3.49 0.88 10.02
N GLY A 67 3.34 -0.10 9.14
CA GLY A 67 3.48 -1.52 9.43
C GLY A 67 4.93 -1.99 9.45
N ASP A 68 5.12 -3.31 9.49
CA ASP A 68 6.46 -3.91 9.48
C ASP A 68 7.09 -3.90 8.09
N ILE A 69 6.27 -4.07 7.04
CA ILE A 69 6.69 -3.98 5.63
C ILE A 69 5.63 -3.20 4.86
N GLY A 70 6.05 -2.24 4.03
CA GLY A 70 5.19 -1.59 3.04
C GLY A 70 5.52 -2.05 1.62
N CYS A 71 4.49 -2.42 0.86
CA CYS A 71 4.60 -2.91 -0.50
C CYS A 71 3.98 -1.92 -1.50
N PHE A 72 4.75 -1.52 -2.51
CA PHE A 72 4.33 -0.62 -3.58
C PHE A 72 4.39 -1.29 -4.94
N SER A 73 3.50 -0.87 -5.84
CA SER A 73 3.50 -1.22 -7.25
C SER A 73 3.84 0.02 -8.07
N PHE A 74 4.63 -0.20 -9.12
CA PHE A 74 4.98 0.81 -10.11
C PHE A 74 4.43 0.45 -11.50
N PHE A 75 3.35 -0.31 -11.57
CA PHE A 75 2.66 -0.56 -12.84
C PHE A 75 2.33 0.79 -13.54
N PRO A 76 2.32 0.89 -14.88
CA PRO A 76 2.29 2.18 -15.56
C PRO A 76 1.09 3.09 -15.21
N SER A 77 -0.06 2.53 -14.84
CA SER A 77 -1.26 3.30 -14.44
C SER A 77 -1.27 3.78 -12.98
N LYS A 78 -0.27 3.42 -12.17
CA LYS A 78 -0.14 3.92 -10.78
C LYS A 78 0.22 5.40 -10.76
N ASN A 79 -0.07 6.07 -9.64
CA ASN A 79 0.24 7.50 -9.48
C ASN A 79 1.75 7.77 -9.64
N LEU A 80 2.59 6.84 -9.15
CA LEU A 80 4.00 6.75 -9.52
C LEU A 80 4.24 5.47 -10.34
N GLY A 81 3.87 5.49 -11.61
CA GLY A 81 4.10 4.37 -12.53
C GLY A 81 5.48 4.42 -13.21
N ALA A 82 6.11 3.27 -13.39
CA ALA A 82 7.25 3.07 -14.27
C ALA A 82 6.79 2.97 -15.74
N PHE A 83 7.72 2.74 -16.68
CA PHE A 83 7.41 2.38 -18.07
C PHE A 83 7.50 0.86 -18.27
N GLY A 84 6.89 0.12 -17.36
CA GLY A 84 6.92 -1.34 -17.31
C GLY A 84 6.48 -1.84 -15.95
N ASP A 85 6.74 -3.11 -15.66
CA ASP A 85 6.49 -3.68 -14.35
C ASP A 85 7.56 -3.28 -13.34
N GLY A 86 7.14 -3.12 -12.09
CA GLY A 86 8.03 -2.77 -10.99
C GLY A 86 7.30 -2.72 -9.66
N GLY A 87 8.06 -2.80 -8.59
CA GLY A 87 7.56 -2.68 -7.23
C GLY A 87 8.67 -2.42 -6.24
N MET A 88 8.28 -2.15 -5.00
CA MET A 88 9.20 -1.86 -3.91
C MET A 88 8.64 -2.39 -2.60
N CYS A 89 9.50 -2.99 -1.79
CA CYS A 89 9.22 -3.25 -0.38
C CYS A 89 10.07 -2.30 0.46
N VAL A 90 9.49 -1.70 1.50
CA VAL A 90 10.19 -0.85 2.47
C VAL A 90 9.95 -1.40 3.87
N THR A 91 10.90 -1.19 4.78
CA THR A 91 10.81 -1.56 6.18
C THR A 91 11.82 -0.75 6.99
N ASN A 92 11.51 -0.49 8.26
CA ASN A 92 12.43 0.12 9.22
C ASN A 92 13.28 -0.93 9.97
N ASP A 93 12.96 -2.22 9.82
CA ASP A 93 13.68 -3.32 10.46
C ASP A 93 14.88 -3.74 9.59
N PRO A 94 16.13 -3.54 10.05
CA PRO A 94 17.32 -3.84 9.26
C PRO A 94 17.47 -5.34 8.94
N ASP A 95 16.98 -6.22 9.81
CA ASP A 95 17.04 -7.67 9.60
C ASP A 95 16.04 -8.12 8.53
N LEU A 96 14.82 -7.54 8.56
CA LEU A 96 13.86 -7.75 7.47
C LEU A 96 14.37 -7.17 6.15
N ALA A 97 14.95 -5.97 6.16
CA ALA A 97 15.51 -5.34 4.97
C ALA A 97 16.60 -6.22 4.35
N GLU A 98 17.48 -6.79 5.16
CA GLU A 98 18.51 -7.70 4.70
C GLU A 98 17.91 -8.98 4.11
N LYS A 99 16.97 -9.61 4.82
CA LYS A 99 16.29 -10.81 4.34
C LYS A 99 15.57 -10.58 3.01
N LEU A 100 14.89 -9.44 2.84
CA LEU A 100 14.24 -9.05 1.59
C LEU A 100 15.25 -8.89 0.45
N LYS A 101 16.42 -8.28 0.70
CA LYS A 101 17.48 -8.13 -0.31
C LYS A 101 18.02 -9.49 -0.77
N VAL A 102 18.21 -10.42 0.15
CA VAL A 102 18.66 -11.79 -0.13
C VAL A 102 17.62 -12.53 -0.96
N LEU A 103 16.35 -12.53 -0.55
CA LEU A 103 15.25 -13.17 -1.29
C LEU A 103 15.05 -12.60 -2.70
N ARG A 104 15.24 -11.29 -2.87
CA ARG A 104 15.15 -10.57 -4.16
C ARG A 104 16.18 -11.05 -5.20
N LEU A 105 17.29 -11.62 -4.74
CA LEU A 105 18.41 -12.07 -5.57
C LEU A 105 18.66 -13.57 -5.39
N HIS A 106 17.65 -14.39 -5.68
CA HIS A 106 17.70 -15.86 -5.62
C HIS A 106 18.08 -16.43 -4.25
N GLY A 107 17.90 -15.68 -3.16
CA GLY A 107 18.34 -16.11 -1.83
C GLY A 107 19.86 -16.13 -1.65
N GLY A 108 20.60 -15.44 -2.52
CA GLY A 108 22.05 -15.50 -2.60
C GLY A 108 22.78 -14.47 -1.72
N LYS A 109 23.45 -14.94 -0.66
CA LYS A 109 24.42 -14.15 0.13
C LYS A 109 25.33 -15.08 0.97
N PRO A 110 26.68 -15.04 0.81
CA PRO A 110 27.46 -14.24 -0.14
C PRO A 110 27.26 -14.70 -1.61
N LYS A 111 27.97 -14.06 -2.55
CA LYS A 111 27.87 -14.40 -3.98
C LYS A 111 28.08 -15.90 -4.21
N TYR A 112 27.21 -16.52 -5.00
CA TYR A 112 27.17 -17.96 -5.31
C TYR A 112 26.80 -18.90 -4.15
N TYR A 113 26.36 -18.37 -3.01
CA TYR A 113 25.84 -19.18 -1.91
C TYR A 113 24.37 -18.84 -1.63
N HIS A 114 23.49 -19.83 -1.74
CA HIS A 114 22.03 -19.66 -1.68
C HIS A 114 21.44 -20.38 -0.45
N ALA A 115 21.39 -19.69 0.69
CA ALA A 115 20.89 -20.26 1.94
C ALA A 115 19.35 -20.31 2.03
N LEU A 116 18.68 -19.50 1.21
CA LEU A 116 17.23 -19.35 1.19
C LEU A 116 16.69 -19.61 -0.22
N VAL A 117 15.46 -20.10 -0.32
CA VAL A 117 14.75 -20.12 -1.60
C VAL A 117 14.23 -18.71 -1.87
N GLY A 118 14.84 -18.03 -2.85
CA GLY A 118 14.41 -16.70 -3.32
C GLY A 118 14.01 -16.72 -4.79
N GLY A 119 13.88 -15.54 -5.39
CA GLY A 119 13.55 -15.38 -6.81
C GLY A 119 14.36 -14.26 -7.48
N ASN A 120 14.13 -14.06 -8.78
CA ASN A 120 14.63 -12.88 -9.50
C ASN A 120 13.56 -11.78 -9.45
N PHE A 121 13.58 -10.94 -8.41
CA PHE A 121 12.59 -9.89 -8.20
C PHE A 121 13.20 -8.49 -8.34
N ARG A 122 14.15 -8.32 -9.26
CA ARG A 122 14.87 -7.06 -9.45
C ARG A 122 13.99 -6.04 -10.18
N LEU A 123 14.17 -4.78 -9.80
CA LEU A 123 13.71 -3.63 -10.58
C LEU A 123 14.84 -3.24 -11.54
N ASP A 124 14.53 -3.10 -12.82
CA ASP A 124 15.52 -2.70 -13.82
C ASP A 124 16.03 -1.28 -13.58
N ALA A 125 17.31 -1.04 -13.85
CA ALA A 125 17.94 0.26 -13.64
C ALA A 125 17.27 1.38 -14.45
N ILE A 126 16.80 1.07 -15.67
CA ILE A 126 16.07 2.03 -16.51
C ILE A 126 14.73 2.43 -15.87
N GLN A 127 13.99 1.47 -15.28
CA GLN A 127 12.74 1.74 -14.59
C GLN A 127 13.01 2.57 -13.33
N ALA A 128 14.06 2.26 -12.58
CA ALA A 128 14.48 3.06 -11.42
C ALA A 128 14.84 4.50 -11.80
N ALA A 129 15.54 4.73 -12.93
CA ALA A 129 15.87 6.07 -13.40
C ALA A 129 14.60 6.89 -13.74
N ILE A 130 13.64 6.29 -14.43
CA ILE A 130 12.34 6.91 -14.74
C ILE A 130 11.58 7.26 -13.45
N LEU A 131 11.50 6.30 -12.53
CA LEU A 131 10.80 6.48 -11.25
C LEU A 131 11.42 7.60 -10.41
N ARG A 132 12.76 7.72 -10.41
CA ARG A 132 13.46 8.82 -9.69
C ARG A 132 13.03 10.19 -10.21
N VAL A 133 12.96 10.39 -11.53
CA VAL A 133 12.48 11.65 -12.10
C VAL A 133 11.01 11.89 -11.77
N LYS A 134 10.16 10.88 -11.94
CA LYS A 134 8.72 11.02 -11.66
C LYS A 134 8.41 11.27 -10.19
N LEU A 135 9.24 10.76 -9.27
CA LEU A 135 9.05 10.90 -7.83
C LEU A 135 9.08 12.38 -7.40
N GLU A 136 9.93 13.19 -8.03
CA GLU A 136 10.03 14.63 -7.75
C GLU A 136 8.73 15.40 -8.08
N HIS A 137 7.88 14.84 -8.95
CA HIS A 137 6.60 15.44 -9.35
C HIS A 137 5.39 14.87 -8.60
N LEU A 138 5.57 13.78 -7.84
CA LEU A 138 4.48 12.99 -7.28
C LEU A 138 3.52 13.82 -6.42
N ASP A 139 4.05 14.68 -5.55
CA ASP A 139 3.23 15.49 -4.66
C ASP A 139 2.44 16.57 -5.40
N ASN A 140 3.04 17.20 -6.42
CA ASN A 140 2.34 18.15 -7.26
C ASN A 140 1.23 17.49 -8.10
N TRP A 141 1.49 16.31 -8.68
CA TRP A 141 0.47 15.55 -9.39
C TRP A 141 -0.65 15.09 -8.48
N THR A 142 -0.33 14.74 -7.23
CA THR A 142 -1.33 14.40 -6.21
C THR A 142 -2.23 15.60 -5.91
N ALA A 143 -1.68 16.80 -5.73
CA ALA A 143 -2.46 18.02 -5.52
C ALA A 143 -3.40 18.31 -6.71
N GLN A 144 -2.94 18.08 -7.95
CA GLN A 144 -3.79 18.22 -9.14
C GLN A 144 -4.93 17.19 -9.18
N ARG A 145 -4.65 15.93 -8.80
CA ARG A 145 -5.69 14.90 -8.67
C ARG A 145 -6.72 15.25 -7.61
N GLN A 146 -6.30 15.79 -6.47
CA GLN A 146 -7.20 16.25 -5.41
C GLN A 146 -8.08 17.42 -5.88
N LYS A 147 -7.53 18.37 -6.66
CA LYS A 147 -8.30 19.44 -7.29
C LYS A 147 -9.38 18.89 -8.24
N ASN A 148 -9.03 17.89 -9.05
CA ASN A 148 -9.97 17.24 -9.96
C ASN A 148 -11.05 16.45 -9.20
N ALA A 149 -10.68 15.73 -8.14
CA ALA A 149 -11.63 15.05 -7.27
C ALA A 149 -12.64 16.03 -6.65
N GLY A 150 -12.16 17.17 -6.14
CA GLY A 150 -13.05 18.22 -5.63
C GLY A 150 -13.97 18.84 -6.68
N LEU A 151 -13.58 18.83 -7.96
CA LEU A 151 -14.49 19.20 -9.06
C LEU A 151 -15.57 18.12 -9.26
N TYR A 152 -15.19 16.84 -9.27
CA TYR A 152 -16.16 15.74 -9.34
C TYR A 152 -17.13 15.74 -8.16
N ASP A 153 -16.66 15.98 -6.94
CA ASP A 153 -17.53 16.06 -5.75
C ASP A 153 -18.59 17.15 -5.91
N LYS A 154 -18.20 18.32 -6.44
CA LYS A 154 -19.13 19.43 -6.72
C LYS A 154 -20.13 19.11 -7.83
N MET A 155 -19.71 18.41 -8.88
CA MET A 155 -20.57 18.12 -10.04
C MET A 155 -21.48 16.91 -9.81
N LEU A 156 -21.01 15.89 -9.10
CA LEU A 156 -21.70 14.61 -8.92
C LEU A 156 -22.53 14.57 -7.63
N GLY A 157 -22.04 15.17 -6.53
CA GLY A 157 -22.67 15.03 -5.20
C GLY A 157 -24.07 15.62 -5.10
N PRO A 158 -24.27 16.92 -5.41
CA PRO A 158 -25.59 17.57 -5.34
C PRO A 158 -26.47 17.31 -6.57
N GLY A 159 -25.86 16.91 -7.70
CA GLY A 159 -26.49 16.99 -9.03
C GLY A 159 -27.13 15.70 -9.54
N ILE A 160 -26.78 14.53 -8.99
CA ILE A 160 -27.24 13.24 -9.55
C ILE A 160 -27.74 12.33 -8.44
N LYS A 161 -29.07 12.13 -8.41
CA LYS A 161 -29.73 11.19 -7.51
C LYS A 161 -29.12 9.78 -7.70
N HIS A 162 -28.94 9.05 -6.60
CA HIS A 162 -28.40 7.69 -6.56
C HIS A 162 -26.89 7.53 -6.79
N ILE A 163 -26.12 8.61 -6.98
CA ILE A 163 -24.65 8.54 -7.01
C ILE A 163 -24.07 8.94 -5.65
N MET A 164 -23.13 8.15 -5.15
CA MET A 164 -22.40 8.41 -3.91
C MET A 164 -20.90 8.55 -4.24
N PRO A 165 -20.36 9.78 -4.18
CA PRO A 165 -18.93 10.05 -4.27
C PRO A 165 -18.07 9.25 -3.27
N PRO A 166 -16.77 9.07 -3.53
CA PRO A 166 -15.86 8.51 -2.54
C PRO A 166 -15.79 9.40 -1.30
N VAL A 167 -15.79 8.79 -0.12
CA VAL A 167 -15.63 9.51 1.16
C VAL A 167 -14.15 9.54 1.52
N CYS A 168 -13.60 10.74 1.64
CA CYS A 168 -12.29 10.94 2.21
C CYS A 168 -12.35 10.95 3.74
N GLN A 169 -11.45 10.22 4.39
CA GLN A 169 -11.31 10.30 5.85
C GLN A 169 -10.79 11.69 6.24
N PRO A 170 -11.50 12.43 7.12
CA PRO A 170 -11.03 13.73 7.60
C PRO A 170 -9.64 13.62 8.24
N GLY A 171 -8.74 14.54 7.88
CA GLY A 171 -7.36 14.57 8.39
C GLY A 171 -6.37 13.66 7.64
N GLY A 172 -6.84 12.70 6.83
CA GLY A 172 -5.96 11.88 5.99
C GLY A 172 -5.64 12.54 4.64
N ARG A 173 -4.56 12.08 4.00
CA ARG A 173 -4.20 12.50 2.62
C ARG A 173 -4.60 11.43 1.61
N HIS A 174 -5.75 11.61 0.97
CA HIS A 174 -6.19 10.77 -0.16
C HIS A 174 -5.51 11.19 -1.46
N ILE A 175 -4.85 10.26 -2.16
CA ILE A 175 -4.08 10.54 -3.41
C ILE A 175 -4.85 10.25 -4.69
N TYR A 176 -6.03 9.64 -4.59
CA TYR A 176 -6.96 9.39 -5.69
C TYR A 176 -6.29 8.65 -6.84
N ASN A 177 -5.84 7.42 -6.54
CA ASN A 177 -5.45 6.50 -7.61
C ASN A 177 -6.65 6.21 -8.50
N GLN A 178 -7.83 6.08 -7.89
CA GLN A 178 -9.12 6.09 -8.56
C GLN A 178 -10.09 7.02 -7.83
N TYR A 179 -11.01 7.60 -8.59
CA TYR A 179 -12.19 8.29 -8.05
C TYR A 179 -13.37 7.34 -8.22
N THR A 180 -13.70 6.60 -7.15
CA THR A 180 -14.67 5.50 -7.21
C THR A 180 -16.00 5.93 -6.63
N ILE A 181 -17.05 5.91 -7.45
CA ILE A 181 -18.42 6.16 -7.03
C ILE A 181 -19.15 4.85 -6.69
N ARG A 182 -20.16 4.95 -5.84
CA ARG A 182 -21.20 3.92 -5.68
C ARG A 182 -22.49 4.41 -6.31
N VAL A 183 -23.27 3.48 -6.85
CA VAL A 183 -24.61 3.75 -7.41
C VAL A 183 -25.60 2.90 -6.61
N ALA A 184 -26.72 3.48 -6.19
CA ALA A 184 -27.78 2.72 -5.52
C ALA A 184 -28.41 1.71 -6.51
N ASP A 185 -28.83 0.55 -6.00
CA ASP A 185 -29.61 -0.48 -6.71
C ASP A 185 -28.99 -1.01 -8.01
N ARG A 186 -27.82 -1.65 -7.89
CA ARG A 186 -27.19 -2.42 -8.98
C ARG A 186 -27.37 -3.92 -8.81
#